data_AF-A0A960SHQ2-F1
#
_entry.id   AF-A0A960SHQ2-F1
#
_cell.length_a   1.000
_cell.length_b   1.000
_cell.length_c   1.000
_cell.angle_alpha   90.00
_cell.angle_beta   90.00
_cell.angle_gamma   90.00
#
_symmetry.space_group_name_H-M   'P 1'
#
loop_
_entity.id
_entity.type
_entity.pdbx_description
1 polymer ?
#
loop_
_entity_poly.entity_id
_entity_poly.type
_entity_poly.pdbx_seq_one_letter_code
_entity_poly.pdbx_strand_id
1 'polypeptide(L)'
;PVYSQQTSDVLAAMLLPESALPAYEKDIDHRKLISEVNNRVLEQGREVFQQICHNCHGDINLPGSIPNSLRFAEDEFQHGNDPYTMYQTITRGWRLMAPQTQLAPREKYAVIHYIRSHFLEKYNRSQLFDITEDYLNRLPKGTSVGPDPVKYEPWKDMDYGSMLTACYEVVPLSNERHRWPEGEDTRGYVEPGSNFAYKGIAIRLDSGTGGVSQGNTWLIFEHDTLRVAGVWQGGEFVDWQGINFDHQHWFWPQTKGEILYETEDEPGWANPETGRFDDPRFLGLDGRRFGPLPRTWGHYRGLYRNGRRIVIAYTIGETTVLESHDLTQAGDILRILNIGKSDNELKLRLANAGTDLGVLGGTGVRLADEDGFLTATIPASSTPSKVAFIWGKGKSDLSSYNLDLSDLTKGGPAQWSQAIASPVIRGTQEGPFQWDSYAIPRDNPWKSWLRTTGIDFSPDGRTAYLCTWDGDIWKVDGIADESAPTVE
;
A
#
# COMPACT_ATOMS: atom_id res chain seq x y z
N PRO A 1 -47.96 11.32 -38.97
CA PRO A 1 -47.94 9.84 -38.91
C PRO A 1 -46.58 9.31 -39.41
N VAL A 2 -46.00 8.38 -38.65
CA VAL A 2 -44.63 7.82 -38.77
C VAL A 2 -43.52 8.69 -38.15
N TYR A 3 -43.70 9.09 -36.90
CA TYR A 3 -42.62 9.48 -35.98
C TYR A 3 -43.04 9.10 -34.55
N SER A 4 -43.04 7.81 -34.24
CA SER A 4 -43.07 7.30 -32.87
C SER A 4 -42.75 5.81 -32.92
N GLN A 5 -41.48 5.42 -32.72
CA GLN A 5 -41.10 4.08 -32.20
C GLN A 5 -39.58 3.78 -32.12
N GLN A 6 -38.66 4.72 -32.33
CA GLN A 6 -37.21 4.38 -32.32
C GLN A 6 -36.33 5.16 -31.34
N THR A 7 -36.91 5.81 -30.33
CA THR A 7 -36.13 6.54 -29.31
C THR A 7 -36.23 5.94 -27.90
N SER A 8 -36.72 4.70 -27.73
CA SER A 8 -36.84 4.05 -26.41
C SER A 8 -35.69 3.15 -26.00
N ASP A 9 -34.77 2.78 -26.90
CA ASP A 9 -33.87 1.64 -26.64
C ASP A 9 -32.44 2.02 -26.22
N VAL A 10 -32.16 3.30 -25.98
CA VAL A 10 -30.88 3.78 -25.39
C VAL A 10 -31.03 4.09 -23.89
N LEU A 11 -32.02 3.46 -23.23
CA LEU A 11 -32.18 3.52 -21.77
C LEU A 11 -31.19 2.56 -21.08
N ALA A 12 -30.00 3.10 -20.80
CA ALA A 12 -29.08 2.72 -19.71
C ALA A 12 -29.00 1.22 -19.36
N ALA A 13 -28.27 0.45 -20.18
CA ALA A 13 -27.84 -0.89 -19.80
C ALA A 13 -26.92 -0.83 -18.56
N MET A 14 -27.04 -1.83 -17.68
CA MET A 14 -26.07 -2.05 -16.59
C MET A 14 -24.65 -2.14 -17.15
N LEU A 15 -23.67 -1.59 -16.43
CA LEU A 15 -22.28 -1.53 -16.90
C LEU A 15 -21.67 -2.93 -17.08
N LEU A 16 -22.04 -3.88 -16.21
CA LEU A 16 -21.57 -5.25 -16.25
C LEU A 16 -22.70 -6.21 -16.70
N PRO A 17 -22.46 -7.05 -17.73
CA PRO A 17 -23.41 -8.08 -18.14
C PRO A 17 -23.45 -9.24 -17.14
N GLU A 18 -24.58 -9.96 -17.04
CA GLU A 18 -24.74 -11.11 -16.14
C GLU A 18 -23.77 -12.26 -16.43
N SER A 19 -23.32 -12.39 -17.67
CA SER A 19 -22.33 -13.38 -18.08
C SER A 19 -20.94 -13.15 -17.46
N ALA A 20 -20.65 -11.93 -17.00
CA ALA A 20 -19.39 -11.56 -16.36
C ALA A 20 -19.45 -11.71 -14.83
N LEU A 21 -20.60 -12.10 -14.26
CA LEU A 21 -20.74 -12.29 -12.82
C LEU A 21 -20.28 -13.68 -12.38
N PRO A 22 -19.77 -13.83 -11.13
CA PRO A 22 -19.50 -15.13 -10.54
C PRO A 22 -20.71 -16.06 -10.59
N ALA A 23 -20.49 -17.35 -10.78
CA ALA A 23 -21.57 -18.32 -10.96
C ALA A 23 -22.59 -18.33 -9.80
N TYR A 24 -22.17 -18.03 -8.57
CA TYR A 24 -23.05 -17.97 -7.42
C TYR A 24 -24.12 -16.87 -7.51
N GLU A 25 -23.91 -15.80 -8.28
CA GLU A 25 -24.87 -14.70 -8.44
C GLU A 25 -26.19 -15.15 -9.09
N LYS A 26 -26.19 -16.31 -9.75
CA LYS A 26 -27.39 -16.91 -10.37
C LYS A 26 -28.25 -17.73 -9.40
N ASP A 27 -27.75 -18.05 -8.20
CA ASP A 27 -28.42 -18.92 -7.21
C ASP A 27 -28.58 -18.23 -5.84
N ILE A 28 -28.78 -16.92 -5.84
CA ILE A 28 -28.96 -16.15 -4.59
C ILE A 28 -30.42 -16.22 -4.12
N ASP A 29 -30.61 -16.58 -2.86
CA ASP A 29 -31.88 -16.48 -2.15
C ASP A 29 -32.13 -15.02 -1.73
N HIS A 30 -32.50 -14.20 -2.72
CA HIS A 30 -32.80 -12.78 -2.52
C HIS A 30 -33.92 -12.56 -1.51
N ARG A 31 -34.92 -13.45 -1.46
CA ARG A 31 -36.02 -13.39 -0.49
C ARG A 31 -35.46 -13.44 0.92
N LYS A 32 -34.64 -14.45 1.23
CA LYS A 32 -34.05 -14.60 2.57
C LYS A 32 -33.22 -13.39 2.97
N LEU A 33 -32.34 -12.91 2.09
CA LEU A 33 -31.47 -11.76 2.38
C LEU A 33 -32.23 -10.44 2.56
N ILE A 34 -33.32 -10.24 1.81
CA ILE A 34 -34.20 -9.07 1.99
C ILE A 34 -34.99 -9.16 3.30
N SER A 35 -35.37 -10.36 3.73
CA SER A 35 -36.09 -10.58 4.99
C SER A 35 -35.19 -10.55 6.23
N GLU A 36 -33.87 -10.70 6.08
CA GLU A 36 -32.91 -10.77 7.18
C GLU A 36 -32.47 -9.37 7.66
N VAL A 37 -33.32 -8.72 8.47
CA VAL A 37 -33.02 -7.42 9.07
C VAL A 37 -32.81 -7.59 10.58
N ASN A 38 -31.59 -7.39 11.05
CA ASN A 38 -31.24 -7.38 12.47
C ASN A 38 -30.09 -6.39 12.75
N ASN A 39 -29.80 -6.11 14.02
CA ASN A 39 -28.79 -5.12 14.41
C ASN A 39 -27.39 -5.44 13.85
N ARG A 40 -27.02 -6.72 13.76
CA ARG A 40 -25.72 -7.13 13.20
C ARG A 40 -25.63 -6.81 11.71
N VAL A 41 -26.70 -7.08 10.97
CA VAL A 41 -26.78 -6.78 9.52
C VAL A 41 -26.78 -5.26 9.29
N LEU A 42 -27.50 -4.49 10.10
CA LEU A 42 -27.49 -3.03 9.99
C LEU A 42 -26.12 -2.42 10.31
N GLU A 43 -25.41 -2.96 11.30
CA GLU A 43 -24.06 -2.52 11.64
C GLU A 43 -23.07 -2.84 10.52
N GLN A 44 -23.12 -4.05 9.97
CA GLN A 44 -22.33 -4.41 8.78
C GLN A 44 -22.67 -3.48 7.60
N GLY A 45 -23.95 -3.17 7.39
CA GLY A 45 -24.39 -2.27 6.33
C GLY A 45 -23.86 -0.85 6.51
N ARG A 46 -23.78 -0.37 7.75
CA ARG A 46 -23.16 0.92 8.10
C ARG A 46 -21.67 0.90 7.77
N GLU A 47 -20.94 -0.14 8.15
CA GLU A 47 -19.51 -0.27 7.86
C GLU A 47 -19.25 -0.26 6.35
N VAL A 48 -19.99 -1.07 5.59
CA VAL A 48 -19.90 -1.11 4.12
C VAL A 48 -20.22 0.25 3.50
N PHE A 49 -21.28 0.93 3.97
CA PHE A 49 -21.64 2.26 3.48
C PHE A 49 -20.49 3.26 3.69
N GLN A 50 -19.94 3.30 4.90
CA GLN A 50 -18.87 4.24 5.27
C GLN A 50 -17.59 3.99 4.46
N GLN A 51 -17.23 2.72 4.24
CA GLN A 51 -16.00 2.37 3.53
C GLN A 51 -16.10 2.55 2.00
N ILE A 52 -17.27 2.27 1.41
CA ILE A 52 -17.40 2.12 -0.05
C ILE A 52 -18.31 3.17 -0.67
N CYS A 53 -19.39 3.55 0.00
CA CYS A 53 -20.47 4.35 -0.61
C CYS A 53 -20.39 5.83 -0.22
N HIS A 54 -19.99 6.14 1.00
CA HIS A 54 -20.06 7.48 1.61
C HIS A 54 -19.28 8.53 0.82
N ASN A 55 -18.08 8.21 0.35
CA ASN A 55 -17.26 9.16 -0.43
C ASN A 55 -18.00 9.72 -1.64
N CYS A 56 -18.83 8.92 -2.31
CA CYS A 56 -19.57 9.35 -3.50
C CYS A 56 -20.95 9.91 -3.17
N HIS A 57 -21.68 9.29 -2.25
CA HIS A 57 -23.08 9.60 -1.95
C HIS A 57 -23.27 10.61 -0.81
N GLY A 58 -22.25 10.76 0.04
CA GLY A 58 -22.30 11.58 1.25
C GLY A 58 -23.19 10.99 2.35
N ASP A 59 -23.56 11.84 3.29
CA ASP A 59 -24.55 11.59 4.34
C ASP A 59 -25.47 12.81 4.52
N ILE A 60 -26.25 12.81 5.61
CA ILE A 60 -27.23 13.85 5.95
C ILE A 60 -26.56 15.22 6.12
N ASN A 61 -25.34 15.26 6.64
CA ASN A 61 -24.62 16.49 6.99
C ASN A 61 -23.55 16.85 5.95
N LEU A 62 -22.98 15.86 5.27
CA LEU A 62 -21.86 16.05 4.35
C LEU A 62 -22.22 15.60 2.93
N PRO A 63 -22.12 16.48 1.92
CA PRO A 63 -22.25 16.05 0.54
C PRO A 63 -21.10 15.16 0.10
N GLY A 64 -21.46 14.15 -0.71
CA GLY A 64 -20.48 13.29 -1.36
C GLY A 64 -19.63 14.07 -2.37
N SER A 65 -18.47 13.51 -2.71
CA SER A 65 -17.51 14.13 -3.63
C SER A 65 -17.96 14.19 -5.09
N ILE A 66 -19.01 13.43 -5.45
CA ILE A 66 -19.53 13.36 -6.82
C ILE A 66 -20.85 14.13 -6.90
N PRO A 67 -20.90 15.30 -7.56
CA PRO A 67 -22.08 16.18 -7.53
C PRO A 67 -23.39 15.56 -8.03
N ASN A 68 -23.31 14.56 -8.92
CA ASN A 68 -24.48 13.91 -9.53
C ASN A 68 -24.82 12.55 -8.90
N SER A 69 -24.15 12.17 -7.82
CA SER A 69 -24.48 10.94 -7.08
C SER A 69 -25.77 11.12 -6.29
N LEU A 70 -26.59 10.07 -6.23
CA LEU A 70 -27.85 10.07 -5.49
C LEU A 70 -27.60 10.32 -4.00
N ARG A 71 -28.16 11.41 -3.45
CA ARG A 71 -28.22 11.64 -2.00
C ARG A 71 -29.44 10.92 -1.44
N PHE A 72 -29.25 9.77 -0.81
CA PHE A 72 -30.36 8.93 -0.36
C PHE A 72 -31.37 9.64 0.56
N ALA A 73 -30.92 10.62 1.36
CA ALA A 73 -31.79 11.36 2.28
C ALA A 73 -32.70 12.41 1.61
N GLU A 74 -32.45 12.78 0.35
CA GLU A 74 -33.05 13.96 -0.28
C GLU A 74 -33.54 13.71 -1.72
N ASP A 75 -32.81 12.92 -2.50
CA ASP A 75 -33.02 12.77 -3.94
C ASP A 75 -33.93 11.60 -4.32
N GLU A 76 -34.42 11.59 -5.56
CA GLU A 76 -35.24 10.51 -6.11
C GLU A 76 -34.42 9.45 -6.85
N PHE A 77 -34.76 8.17 -6.65
CA PHE A 77 -34.09 7.08 -7.36
C PHE A 77 -34.39 7.12 -8.86
N GLN A 78 -33.34 7.03 -9.67
CA GLN A 78 -33.45 7.10 -11.13
C GLN A 78 -33.42 5.73 -11.82
N HIS A 79 -33.16 4.67 -11.07
CA HIS A 79 -33.05 3.29 -11.56
C HIS A 79 -33.71 2.29 -10.61
N GLY A 80 -34.89 2.61 -10.09
CA GLY A 80 -35.61 1.77 -9.13
C GLY A 80 -35.07 1.87 -7.69
N ASN A 81 -36.00 1.82 -6.73
CA ASN A 81 -35.73 1.93 -5.29
C ASN A 81 -36.09 0.64 -4.52
N ASP A 82 -36.51 -0.42 -5.21
CA ASP A 82 -36.73 -1.72 -4.59
C ASP A 82 -35.39 -2.41 -4.26
N PRO A 83 -35.33 -3.24 -3.20
CA PRO A 83 -34.08 -3.86 -2.77
C PRO A 83 -33.37 -4.70 -3.84
N TYR A 84 -34.09 -5.34 -4.75
CA TYR A 84 -33.47 -6.17 -5.79
C TYR A 84 -32.85 -5.32 -6.88
N THR A 85 -33.52 -4.24 -7.31
CA THR A 85 -32.93 -3.31 -8.27
C THR A 85 -31.73 -2.55 -7.68
N MET A 86 -31.78 -2.17 -6.39
CA MET A 86 -30.61 -1.64 -5.68
C MET A 86 -29.46 -2.66 -5.67
N TYR A 87 -29.74 -3.93 -5.41
CA TYR A 87 -28.75 -5.02 -5.46
C TYR A 87 -28.10 -5.14 -6.84
N GLN A 88 -28.91 -5.08 -7.91
CA GLN A 88 -28.41 -5.12 -9.29
C GLN A 88 -27.54 -3.90 -9.61
N THR A 89 -27.93 -2.72 -9.13
CA THR A 89 -27.15 -1.48 -9.29
C THR A 89 -25.78 -1.60 -8.62
N ILE A 90 -25.72 -2.11 -7.38
CA ILE A 90 -24.46 -2.34 -6.67
C ILE A 90 -23.62 -3.42 -7.37
N THR A 91 -24.25 -4.49 -7.85
CA THR A 91 -23.55 -5.66 -8.43
C THR A 91 -23.01 -5.37 -9.83
N ARG A 92 -23.76 -4.65 -10.65
CA ARG A 92 -23.49 -4.50 -12.08
C ARG A 92 -23.16 -3.08 -12.50
N GLY A 93 -23.29 -2.12 -11.60
CA GLY A 93 -23.02 -0.71 -11.86
C GLY A 93 -24.07 -0.08 -12.77
N TRP A 94 -24.24 1.23 -12.62
CA TRP A 94 -25.21 1.99 -13.40
C TRP A 94 -24.72 3.43 -13.62
N ARG A 95 -24.74 3.89 -14.87
CA ARG A 95 -24.17 5.18 -15.31
C ARG A 95 -22.71 5.34 -14.85
N LEU A 96 -22.46 6.25 -13.91
CA LEU A 96 -21.12 6.54 -13.39
C LEU A 96 -20.78 5.72 -12.14
N MET A 97 -21.76 4.97 -11.59
CA MET A 97 -21.53 4.10 -10.45
C MET A 97 -20.92 2.78 -10.93
N ALA A 98 -19.63 2.58 -10.66
CA ALA A 98 -18.93 1.34 -10.95
C ALA A 98 -19.52 0.15 -10.16
N PRO A 99 -19.54 -1.07 -10.74
CA PRO A 99 -19.95 -2.28 -10.03
C PRO A 99 -19.05 -2.56 -8.82
N GLN A 100 -19.65 -3.00 -7.71
CA GLN A 100 -18.97 -3.40 -6.47
C GLN A 100 -18.86 -4.92 -6.40
N THR A 101 -18.08 -5.50 -7.31
CA THR A 101 -17.91 -6.97 -7.44
C THR A 101 -17.16 -7.60 -6.28
N GLN A 102 -16.46 -6.80 -5.47
CA GLN A 102 -15.76 -7.23 -4.27
C GLN A 102 -16.68 -7.54 -3.08
N LEU A 103 -17.92 -7.03 -3.10
CA LEU A 103 -18.87 -7.25 -2.02
C LEU A 103 -19.58 -8.60 -2.16
N ALA A 104 -19.67 -9.35 -1.07
CA ALA A 104 -20.51 -10.54 -1.01
C ALA A 104 -22.01 -10.14 -1.05
N PRO A 105 -22.92 -11.04 -1.50
CA PRO A 105 -24.35 -10.76 -1.54
C PRO A 105 -24.93 -10.29 -0.19
N ARG A 106 -24.42 -10.86 0.91
CA ARG A 106 -24.79 -10.48 2.29
C ARG A 106 -24.42 -9.03 2.60
N GLU A 107 -23.25 -8.56 2.18
CA GLU A 107 -22.80 -7.17 2.37
C GLU A 107 -23.61 -6.18 1.54
N LYS A 108 -23.92 -6.55 0.28
CA LYS A 108 -24.77 -5.74 -0.60
C LYS A 108 -26.16 -5.54 0.02
N TYR A 109 -26.78 -6.59 0.54
CA TYR A 109 -28.07 -6.46 1.22
C TYR A 109 -27.96 -5.75 2.56
N ALA A 110 -26.89 -5.96 3.32
CA ALA A 110 -26.63 -5.22 4.55
C ALA A 110 -26.60 -3.70 4.31
N VAL A 111 -25.86 -3.23 3.30
CA VAL A 111 -25.82 -1.79 2.98
C VAL A 111 -27.16 -1.26 2.46
N ILE A 112 -27.92 -2.07 1.71
CA ILE A 112 -29.28 -1.71 1.29
C ILE A 112 -30.19 -1.54 2.50
N HIS A 113 -30.13 -2.44 3.48
CA HIS A 113 -30.90 -2.34 4.73
C HIS A 113 -30.51 -1.10 5.54
N TYR A 114 -29.21 -0.80 5.62
CA TYR A 114 -28.74 0.43 6.25
C TYR A 114 -29.26 1.67 5.52
N ILE A 115 -29.17 1.72 4.18
CA ILE A 115 -29.67 2.87 3.41
C ILE A 115 -31.17 3.09 3.63
N ARG A 116 -31.95 2.01 3.57
CA ARG A 116 -33.40 2.03 3.76
C ARG A 116 -33.77 2.52 5.16
N SER A 117 -33.17 1.96 6.20
CA SER A 117 -33.48 2.30 7.60
C SER A 117 -32.92 3.64 8.07
N HIS A 118 -31.72 4.00 7.62
CA HIS A 118 -31.02 5.19 8.08
C HIS A 118 -31.41 6.44 7.29
N PHE A 119 -31.52 6.35 5.96
CA PHE A 119 -31.83 7.50 5.11
C PHE A 119 -33.30 7.53 4.70
N LEU A 120 -33.81 6.47 4.09
CA LEU A 120 -35.14 6.51 3.45
C LEU A 120 -36.28 6.56 4.48
N GLU A 121 -36.29 5.67 5.47
CA GLU A 121 -37.33 5.64 6.51
C GLU A 121 -37.41 6.94 7.31
N LYS A 122 -36.26 7.58 7.54
CA LYS A 122 -36.14 8.76 8.42
C LYS A 122 -36.31 10.09 7.69
N TYR A 123 -35.77 10.20 6.47
CA TYR A 123 -35.63 11.48 5.77
C TYR A 123 -36.28 11.50 4.39
N ASN A 124 -36.38 10.36 3.71
CA ASN A 124 -36.86 10.28 2.32
C ASN A 124 -37.92 9.18 2.12
N ARG A 125 -38.99 9.24 2.92
CA ARG A 125 -39.98 8.17 3.00
C ARG A 125 -40.77 7.98 1.70
N SER A 126 -40.90 9.02 0.89
CA SER A 126 -41.49 8.93 -0.47
C SER A 126 -40.73 7.98 -1.38
N GLN A 127 -39.43 7.78 -1.12
CA GLN A 127 -38.57 6.89 -1.89
C GLN A 127 -38.41 5.52 -1.22
N LEU A 128 -39.05 5.25 -0.08
CA LEU A 128 -39.00 3.96 0.58
C LEU A 128 -39.97 2.97 -0.11
N PHE A 129 -39.42 1.98 -0.81
CA PHE A 129 -40.21 0.91 -1.41
C PHE A 129 -40.75 -0.08 -0.35
N ASP A 130 -42.04 -0.40 -0.41
CA ASP A 130 -42.70 -1.36 0.49
C ASP A 130 -42.41 -2.81 0.09
N ILE A 131 -41.83 -3.59 1.01
CA ILE A 131 -41.53 -5.00 0.79
C ILE A 131 -42.77 -5.83 1.15
N THR A 132 -43.46 -6.36 0.13
CA THR A 132 -44.65 -7.21 0.28
C THR A 132 -44.35 -8.67 -0.04
N GLU A 133 -45.21 -9.59 0.42
CA GLU A 133 -45.09 -11.01 0.05
C GLU A 133 -45.18 -11.25 -1.46
N ASP A 134 -46.02 -10.48 -2.17
CA ASP A 134 -46.13 -10.55 -3.63
C ASP A 134 -44.85 -10.09 -4.34
N TYR A 135 -44.14 -9.12 -3.78
CA TYR A 135 -42.81 -8.74 -4.25
C TYR A 135 -41.80 -9.85 -4.00
N LEU A 136 -41.72 -10.36 -2.76
CA LEU A 136 -40.79 -11.44 -2.39
C LEU A 136 -41.05 -12.74 -3.18
N ASN A 137 -42.29 -13.00 -3.59
CA ASN A 137 -42.65 -14.15 -4.43
C ASN A 137 -42.15 -14.03 -5.87
N ARG A 138 -42.04 -12.80 -6.41
CA ARG A 138 -41.60 -12.52 -7.78
C ARG A 138 -40.08 -12.44 -7.95
N LEU A 139 -39.32 -12.39 -6.85
CA LEU A 139 -37.86 -12.39 -6.90
C LEU A 139 -37.31 -13.66 -7.56
N PRO A 140 -36.15 -13.57 -8.25
CA PRO A 140 -35.42 -14.75 -8.70
C PRO A 140 -35.22 -15.74 -7.56
N LYS A 141 -35.39 -17.03 -7.88
CA LYS A 141 -35.24 -18.11 -6.92
C LYS A 141 -33.78 -18.54 -6.86
N GLY A 142 -33.29 -18.72 -5.64
CA GLY A 142 -31.99 -19.30 -5.37
C GLY A 142 -31.99 -19.96 -3.99
N THR A 143 -30.93 -20.69 -3.69
CA THR A 143 -30.79 -21.43 -2.43
C THR A 143 -29.60 -20.96 -1.58
N SER A 144 -28.71 -20.17 -2.16
CA SER A 144 -27.47 -19.70 -1.53
C SER A 144 -27.60 -18.28 -0.99
N VAL A 145 -26.83 -17.96 0.05
CA VAL A 145 -26.64 -16.57 0.51
C VAL A 145 -25.35 -15.96 -0.04
N GLY A 146 -24.70 -16.64 -0.97
CA GLY A 146 -23.37 -16.29 -1.47
C GLY A 146 -22.24 -16.76 -0.55
N PRO A 147 -20.98 -16.51 -0.92
CA PRO A 147 -19.83 -16.77 -0.07
C PRO A 147 -19.86 -15.91 1.19
N ASP A 148 -19.14 -16.34 2.23
CA ASP A 148 -18.94 -15.50 3.40
C ASP A 148 -18.17 -14.22 3.03
N PRO A 149 -18.54 -13.06 3.61
CA PRO A 149 -17.77 -11.83 3.47
C PRO A 149 -16.31 -12.08 3.86
N VAL A 150 -15.40 -11.78 2.95
CA VAL A 150 -13.95 -11.82 3.21
C VAL A 150 -13.52 -10.40 3.47
N LYS A 151 -12.80 -10.18 4.59
CA LYS A 151 -12.20 -8.88 4.88
C LYS A 151 -11.27 -8.53 3.71
N TYR A 152 -11.64 -7.50 2.94
CA TYR A 152 -10.84 -7.04 1.81
C TYR A 152 -9.80 -6.05 2.32
N GLU A 153 -8.53 -6.46 2.33
CA GLU A 153 -7.39 -5.62 2.71
C GLU A 153 -6.45 -5.48 1.50
N PRO A 154 -6.83 -4.66 0.49
CA PRO A 154 -6.10 -4.59 -0.78
C PRO A 154 -4.63 -4.25 -0.60
N TRP A 155 -4.31 -3.45 0.41
CA TRP A 155 -2.94 -3.10 0.75
C TRP A 155 -2.10 -4.28 1.23
N LYS A 156 -2.68 -5.33 1.82
CA LYS A 156 -1.94 -6.54 2.20
C LYS A 156 -1.69 -7.46 1.02
N ASP A 157 -2.65 -7.51 0.10
CA ASP A 157 -2.60 -8.38 -1.08
C ASP A 157 -1.71 -7.81 -2.20
N MET A 158 -1.56 -6.49 -2.27
CA MET A 158 -0.80 -5.79 -3.29
C MET A 158 0.68 -6.23 -3.33
N ASP A 159 1.19 -6.47 -4.54
CA ASP A 159 2.61 -6.70 -4.79
C ASP A 159 3.33 -5.37 -5.06
N TYR A 160 3.86 -4.75 -3.99
CA TYR A 160 4.67 -3.53 -4.08
C TYR A 160 6.09 -3.77 -4.67
N GLY A 161 6.41 -5.00 -5.06
CA GLY A 161 7.78 -5.43 -5.32
C GLY A 161 8.59 -5.64 -4.06
N SER A 162 9.91 -5.72 -4.19
CA SER A 162 10.80 -6.10 -3.07
C SER A 162 10.96 -5.04 -1.96
N MET A 163 10.33 -3.87 -2.08
CA MET A 163 10.44 -2.82 -1.07
C MET A 163 9.17 -1.97 -0.96
N LEU A 164 8.95 -1.36 0.21
CA LEU A 164 7.93 -0.33 0.43
C LEU A 164 8.53 0.77 1.30
N THR A 165 8.28 2.03 0.92
CA THR A 165 8.74 3.20 1.68
C THR A 165 7.61 3.76 2.51
N ALA A 166 7.82 3.90 3.82
CA ALA A 166 6.87 4.50 4.73
C ALA A 166 7.58 4.97 6.01
N CYS A 167 6.81 5.58 6.92
CA CYS A 167 7.23 5.75 8.31
C CYS A 167 6.90 4.44 9.04
N TYR A 168 7.91 3.76 9.59
CA TYR A 168 7.74 2.50 10.31
C TYR A 168 8.13 2.67 11.78
N GLU A 169 7.48 1.93 12.66
CA GLU A 169 7.95 1.71 14.02
C GLU A 169 8.47 0.29 14.16
N VAL A 170 9.71 0.14 14.61
CA VAL A 170 10.29 -1.17 14.94
C VAL A 170 9.82 -1.54 16.34
N VAL A 171 9.01 -2.60 16.43
CA VAL A 171 8.35 -3.04 17.66
C VAL A 171 8.57 -4.55 17.86
N PRO A 172 9.12 -4.99 19.01
CA PRO A 172 9.22 -6.41 19.35
C PRO A 172 7.87 -7.11 19.49
N LEU A 173 7.78 -8.39 19.11
CA LEU A 173 6.55 -9.18 19.22
C LEU A 173 5.96 -9.23 20.65
N SER A 174 6.80 -9.15 21.68
CA SER A 174 6.38 -9.11 23.09
C SER A 174 5.67 -7.82 23.49
N ASN A 175 5.85 -6.74 22.71
CA ASN A 175 5.24 -5.44 22.94
C ASN A 175 3.87 -5.36 22.25
N GLU A 176 3.02 -6.36 22.43
CA GLU A 176 1.58 -6.14 22.33
C GLU A 176 1.17 -5.27 23.52
N ARG A 177 1.22 -3.94 23.40
CA ARG A 177 0.62 -3.08 24.43
C ARG A 177 0.28 -1.67 23.97
N HIS A 178 -1.00 -1.36 24.19
CA HIS A 178 -1.52 -0.13 24.77
C HIS A 178 -0.66 1.12 24.53
N ARG A 179 -0.94 1.80 23.41
CA ARG A 179 -0.40 3.14 23.09
C ARG A 179 -0.80 4.23 24.10
N TRP A 180 -1.61 3.92 25.12
CA TRP A 180 -2.42 4.94 25.76
C TRP A 180 -2.19 4.95 27.28
N PRO A 181 -1.70 6.06 27.86
CA PRO A 181 -2.03 6.42 29.23
C PRO A 181 -3.54 6.26 29.47
N GLU A 182 -3.94 5.56 30.52
CA GLU A 182 -5.36 5.42 30.86
C GLU A 182 -5.97 6.81 31.12
N GLY A 183 -7.08 7.12 30.42
CA GLY A 183 -7.93 8.27 30.73
C GLY A 183 -7.62 9.58 29.98
N GLU A 184 -6.69 9.60 29.01
CA GLU A 184 -6.39 10.79 28.20
C GLU A 184 -6.67 10.58 26.70
N ASP A 185 -6.94 11.68 25.98
CA ASP A 185 -6.95 11.69 24.52
C ASP A 185 -5.51 11.57 24.03
N THR A 186 -5.18 10.38 23.58
CA THR A 186 -3.80 9.96 23.34
C THR A 186 -3.50 9.86 21.85
N ARG A 187 -4.39 10.33 20.97
CA ARG A 187 -4.21 10.33 19.50
C ARG A 187 -2.84 10.92 19.13
N GLY A 188 -2.03 10.12 18.42
CA GLY A 188 -0.68 10.52 18.00
C GLY A 188 0.39 10.44 19.08
N TYR A 189 0.07 9.90 20.24
CA TYR A 189 1.07 9.56 21.26
C TYR A 189 2.08 8.56 20.70
N VAL A 190 3.34 8.83 21.00
CA VAL A 190 4.48 7.98 20.72
C VAL A 190 5.22 7.79 22.03
N GLU A 191 5.50 6.53 22.38
CA GLU A 191 6.20 6.21 23.62
C GLU A 191 7.63 6.77 23.58
N PRO A 192 8.12 7.38 24.68
CA PRO A 192 9.52 7.76 24.77
C PRO A 192 10.43 6.55 24.52
N GLY A 193 11.36 6.69 23.58
CA GLY A 193 12.27 5.61 23.19
C GLY A 193 11.74 4.68 22.08
N SER A 194 10.55 4.94 21.52
CA SER A 194 10.09 4.22 20.31
C SER A 194 11.09 4.34 19.16
N ASN A 195 11.37 3.22 18.51
CA ASN A 195 12.33 3.14 17.41
C ASN A 195 11.65 3.42 16.06
N PHE A 196 11.59 4.70 15.67
CA PHE A 196 10.97 5.12 14.41
C PHE A 196 11.95 5.22 13.25
N ALA A 197 11.56 4.67 12.11
CA ALA A 197 12.15 4.94 10.81
C ALA A 197 11.22 5.85 10.01
N TYR A 198 11.34 7.17 10.21
CA TYR A 198 10.42 8.17 9.60
C TYR A 198 10.40 8.13 8.07
N LYS A 199 11.53 7.81 7.47
CA LYS A 199 11.68 7.60 6.04
C LYS A 199 12.33 6.25 5.76
N GLY A 200 11.68 5.22 6.29
CA GLY A 200 12.13 3.84 6.15
C GLY A 200 11.87 3.29 4.75
N ILE A 201 12.89 2.65 4.19
CA ILE A 201 12.82 1.79 3.01
C ILE A 201 12.83 0.36 3.55
N ALA A 202 11.65 -0.22 3.69
CA ALA A 202 11.52 -1.62 4.09
C ALA A 202 11.81 -2.53 2.89
N ILE A 203 12.68 -3.53 3.06
CA ILE A 203 13.16 -4.41 1.99
C ILE A 203 12.91 -5.86 2.40
N ARG A 204 12.28 -6.64 1.52
CA ARG A 204 12.14 -8.10 1.67
C ARG A 204 13.42 -8.81 1.24
N LEU A 205 13.93 -9.66 2.12
CA LEU A 205 15.16 -10.41 1.89
C LEU A 205 14.91 -11.83 1.38
N ASP A 206 13.89 -12.51 1.89
CA ASP A 206 13.57 -13.89 1.51
C ASP A 206 12.99 -13.98 0.09
N SER A 207 13.32 -15.05 -0.64
CA SER A 207 12.78 -15.28 -1.98
C SER A 207 11.29 -15.68 -1.96
N GLY A 208 10.58 -15.37 -3.04
CA GLY A 208 9.15 -15.71 -3.18
C GLY A 208 8.39 -14.74 -4.08
N THR A 209 7.11 -15.06 -4.32
CA THR A 209 6.14 -14.24 -5.07
C THR A 209 5.46 -13.22 -4.15
N GLY A 210 4.84 -12.17 -4.73
CA GLY A 210 3.98 -11.24 -4.00
C GLY A 210 4.70 -10.09 -3.28
N GLY A 211 5.94 -9.76 -3.66
CA GLY A 211 6.62 -8.57 -3.15
C GLY A 211 6.85 -8.55 -1.65
N VAL A 212 7.01 -7.36 -1.07
CA VAL A 212 7.38 -7.13 0.31
C VAL A 212 6.28 -7.54 1.29
N SER A 213 5.02 -7.46 0.88
CA SER A 213 3.84 -7.82 1.69
C SER A 213 3.75 -9.33 1.96
N GLN A 214 4.32 -10.17 1.09
CA GLN A 214 4.25 -11.64 1.15
C GLN A 214 5.59 -12.29 1.57
N GLY A 215 6.47 -11.53 2.22
CA GLY A 215 7.75 -12.02 2.74
C GLY A 215 7.66 -12.76 4.06
N ASN A 216 8.82 -13.13 4.57
CA ASN A 216 8.99 -13.58 5.95
C ASN A 216 10.22 -13.00 6.64
N THR A 217 11.14 -12.36 5.91
CA THR A 217 12.35 -11.75 6.46
C THR A 217 12.56 -10.37 5.84
N TRP A 218 12.67 -9.33 6.67
CA TRP A 218 12.73 -7.95 6.21
C TRP A 218 13.77 -7.14 6.97
N LEU A 219 14.22 -6.06 6.34
CA LEU A 219 14.91 -4.97 7.03
C LEU A 219 14.26 -3.63 6.73
N ILE A 220 14.53 -2.62 7.57
CA ILE A 220 14.24 -1.22 7.27
C ILE A 220 15.54 -0.43 7.25
N PHE A 221 15.88 0.15 6.10
CA PHE A 221 16.91 1.18 5.99
C PHE A 221 16.27 2.56 6.12
N GLU A 222 16.74 3.39 7.05
CA GLU A 222 16.20 4.73 7.29
C GLU A 222 17.16 5.77 6.69
N HIS A 223 16.69 6.55 5.71
CA HIS A 223 17.58 7.39 4.93
C HIS A 223 17.86 8.78 5.50
N ASP A 224 17.15 9.22 6.55
CA ASP A 224 17.46 10.46 7.24
C ASP A 224 18.73 10.30 8.09
N THR A 225 18.92 9.13 8.71
CA THR A 225 20.03 8.78 9.62
C THR A 225 21.04 7.79 9.02
N LEU A 226 20.73 7.21 7.84
CA LEU A 226 21.56 6.22 7.15
C LEU A 226 21.85 4.96 7.99
N ARG A 227 20.88 4.56 8.83
CA ARG A 227 20.95 3.37 9.68
C ARG A 227 20.08 2.24 9.13
N VAL A 228 20.38 1.01 9.53
CA VAL A 228 19.41 -0.08 9.47
C VAL A 228 18.64 -0.04 10.79
N ALA A 229 17.39 0.40 10.74
CA ALA A 229 16.57 0.62 11.94
C ALA A 229 16.20 -0.70 12.62
N GLY A 230 15.90 -1.73 11.83
CA GLY A 230 15.54 -3.04 12.35
C GLY A 230 15.52 -4.11 11.28
N VAL A 231 15.73 -5.34 11.72
CA VAL A 231 15.60 -6.57 10.93
C VAL A 231 14.72 -7.53 11.69
N TRP A 232 13.71 -8.08 11.03
CA TRP A 232 12.75 -8.96 11.68
C TRP A 232 12.31 -10.10 10.79
N GLN A 233 11.84 -11.16 11.46
CA GLN A 233 11.32 -12.36 10.83
C GLN A 233 9.94 -12.70 11.39
N GLY A 234 9.00 -13.05 10.51
CA GLY A 234 7.61 -13.28 10.93
C GLY A 234 6.72 -13.79 9.82
N GLY A 235 5.47 -14.08 10.16
CA GLY A 235 4.43 -14.48 9.20
C GLY A 235 3.68 -13.33 8.55
N GLU A 236 3.87 -12.09 9.04
CA GLU A 236 3.25 -10.89 8.51
C GLU A 236 4.30 -9.78 8.43
N PHE A 237 4.23 -8.93 7.41
CA PHE A 237 5.21 -7.85 7.21
C PHE A 237 5.10 -6.77 8.30
N VAL A 238 3.94 -6.13 8.40
CA VAL A 238 3.58 -5.08 9.36
C VAL A 238 2.10 -5.19 9.71
N ASP A 239 1.63 -4.42 10.69
CA ASP A 239 0.20 -4.38 11.05
C ASP A 239 -0.70 -3.61 10.06
N TRP A 240 -0.08 -2.89 9.13
CA TRP A 240 -0.71 -2.06 8.09
C TRP A 240 -1.58 -0.92 8.62
N GLN A 241 -1.35 -0.45 9.84
CA GLN A 241 -2.06 0.72 10.36
C GLN A 241 -1.50 2.00 9.76
N GLY A 242 -2.35 2.85 9.20
CA GLY A 242 -1.95 4.15 8.66
C GLY A 242 -2.88 4.65 7.56
N ILE A 243 -2.86 5.97 7.36
CA ILE A 243 -3.78 6.66 6.44
C ILE A 243 -3.75 6.12 5.01
N ASN A 244 -2.57 5.68 4.57
CA ASN A 244 -2.33 5.11 3.25
C ASN A 244 -2.88 3.69 3.10
N PHE A 245 -3.13 2.98 4.21
CA PHE A 245 -3.61 1.61 4.22
C PHE A 245 -5.05 1.57 4.74
N ASP A 246 -5.24 1.48 6.05
CA ASP A 246 -6.53 1.32 6.71
C ASP A 246 -7.27 2.63 7.05
N HIS A 247 -6.78 3.75 6.51
CA HIS A 247 -7.31 5.11 6.71
C HIS A 247 -7.20 5.67 8.14
N GLN A 248 -6.55 4.95 9.06
CA GLN A 248 -6.37 5.43 10.42
C GLN A 248 -5.35 6.57 10.46
N HIS A 249 -5.78 7.69 11.06
CA HIS A 249 -4.91 8.83 11.30
C HIS A 249 -4.14 8.64 12.60
N TRP A 250 -2.91 9.15 12.66
CA TRP A 250 -2.05 9.06 13.85
C TRP A 250 -1.51 7.65 14.16
N PHE A 251 -1.59 6.75 13.20
CA PHE A 251 -0.99 5.43 13.24
C PHE A 251 0.10 5.31 12.17
N TRP A 252 1.12 4.53 12.49
CA TRP A 252 2.21 4.17 11.61
C TRP A 252 2.36 2.66 11.63
N PRO A 253 2.72 2.03 10.50
CA PRO A 253 2.91 0.59 10.45
C PRO A 253 3.96 0.12 11.44
N GLN A 254 3.59 -0.87 12.25
CA GLN A 254 4.49 -1.52 13.20
C GLN A 254 4.95 -2.88 12.66
N THR A 255 6.22 -3.23 12.87
CA THR A 255 6.76 -4.54 12.50
C THR A 255 5.99 -5.69 13.15
N LYS A 256 5.72 -6.75 12.38
CA LYS A 256 5.08 -7.98 12.90
C LYS A 256 6.06 -9.15 12.85
N GLY A 257 6.75 -9.42 13.95
CA GLY A 257 7.64 -10.57 14.02
C GLY A 257 8.68 -10.49 15.12
N GLU A 258 9.55 -11.49 15.16
CA GLU A 258 10.74 -11.50 16.01
C GLU A 258 11.76 -10.51 15.43
N ILE A 259 12.14 -9.51 16.24
CA ILE A 259 13.26 -8.62 15.91
C ILE A 259 14.55 -9.42 16.09
N LEU A 260 15.29 -9.58 15.00
CA LEU A 260 16.59 -10.27 15.01
C LEU A 260 17.69 -9.34 15.51
N TYR A 261 17.66 -8.09 15.05
CA TYR A 261 18.46 -6.99 15.60
C TYR A 261 17.85 -5.65 15.19
N GLU A 262 18.20 -4.62 15.95
CA GLU A 262 17.82 -3.23 15.68
C GLU A 262 18.95 -2.29 16.06
N THR A 263 18.83 -1.05 15.57
CA THR A 263 19.62 0.10 16.01
C THR A 263 18.63 1.15 16.49
N GLU A 264 18.96 1.97 17.48
CA GLU A 264 18.12 3.08 17.94
C GLU A 264 18.05 4.25 16.95
N ASP A 265 17.06 5.15 17.09
CA ASP A 265 16.84 6.35 16.24
C ASP A 265 17.91 7.43 16.46
N GLU A 266 19.12 7.09 16.02
CA GLU A 266 20.33 7.91 16.07
C GLU A 266 21.13 7.77 14.76
N PRO A 267 22.13 8.64 14.49
CA PRO A 267 22.93 8.55 13.27
C PRO A 267 23.58 7.16 13.12
N GLY A 268 23.40 6.54 11.95
CA GLY A 268 24.00 5.23 11.64
C GLY A 268 25.51 5.31 11.41
N TRP A 269 26.00 6.46 10.96
CA TRP A 269 27.43 6.73 10.74
C TRP A 269 27.89 7.87 11.63
N ALA A 270 29.09 7.77 12.18
CA ALA A 270 29.72 8.88 12.87
C ALA A 270 30.04 10.01 11.88
N ASN A 271 30.07 11.24 12.38
CA ASN A 271 30.50 12.37 11.60
C ASN A 271 31.96 12.14 11.16
N PRO A 272 32.26 12.16 9.85
CA PRO A 272 33.59 11.81 9.36
C PRO A 272 34.68 12.81 9.79
N GLU A 273 34.32 14.04 10.18
CA GLU A 273 35.28 15.04 10.65
C GLU A 273 35.60 14.89 12.14
N THR A 274 34.62 14.51 12.96
CA THR A 274 34.77 14.47 14.43
C THR A 274 34.89 13.06 15.00
N GLY A 275 34.46 12.04 14.26
CA GLY A 275 34.37 10.66 14.72
C GLY A 275 33.26 10.43 15.76
N ARG A 276 32.30 11.35 15.90
CA ARG A 276 31.22 11.33 16.91
C ARG A 276 29.85 11.11 16.30
N PHE A 277 28.91 10.62 17.10
CA PHE A 277 27.50 10.36 16.72
C PHE A 277 26.52 11.43 17.22
N ASP A 278 27.01 12.63 17.57
CA ASP A 278 26.18 13.69 18.14
C ASP A 278 25.10 14.14 17.14
N ASP A 279 23.85 13.74 17.36
CA ASP A 279 22.76 13.95 16.41
C ASP A 279 22.36 15.45 16.30
N PRO A 280 22.50 16.09 15.13
CA PRO A 280 22.21 17.50 14.94
C PRO A 280 20.81 17.73 14.33
N ARG A 281 20.02 16.68 14.09
CA ARG A 281 18.67 16.78 13.50
C ARG A 281 17.78 17.68 14.36
N PHE A 282 16.81 18.32 13.71
CA PHE A 282 15.88 19.24 14.35
C PHE A 282 15.10 18.53 15.46
N LEU A 283 15.15 19.07 16.68
CA LEU A 283 14.38 18.57 17.82
C LEU A 283 12.99 19.23 17.82
N GLY A 284 11.96 18.42 17.59
CA GLY A 284 10.57 18.83 17.69
C GLY A 284 10.15 19.16 19.12
N LEU A 285 8.99 19.84 19.24
CA LEU A 285 8.40 20.17 20.54
C LEU A 285 8.01 18.93 21.38
N ASP A 286 7.86 17.80 20.71
CA ASP A 286 7.61 16.48 21.27
C ASP A 286 8.90 15.77 21.75
N GLY A 287 10.06 16.42 21.64
CA GLY A 287 11.36 15.86 22.02
C GLY A 287 11.92 14.84 21.01
N ARG A 288 11.30 14.69 19.83
CA ARG A 288 11.75 13.76 18.78
C ARG A 288 12.58 14.48 17.73
N ARG A 289 13.44 13.74 17.03
CA ARG A 289 14.33 14.30 16.00
C ARG A 289 13.77 14.06 14.60
N PHE A 290 13.83 15.08 13.76
CA PHE A 290 13.26 15.03 12.42
C PHE A 290 14.22 15.52 11.34
N GLY A 291 14.04 14.97 10.14
CA GLY A 291 14.76 15.35 8.93
C GLY A 291 16.13 14.69 8.81
N PRO A 292 16.78 14.84 7.64
CA PRO A 292 18.03 14.15 7.35
C PRO A 292 19.21 14.74 8.12
N LEU A 293 20.27 13.94 8.24
CA LEU A 293 21.60 14.43 8.63
C LEU A 293 22.05 15.59 7.72
N PRO A 294 22.92 16.49 8.23
CA PRO A 294 23.57 17.51 7.40
C PRO A 294 24.27 16.86 6.21
N ARG A 295 24.10 17.45 5.01
CA ARG A 295 24.66 16.90 3.76
C ARG A 295 26.17 16.71 3.79
N THR A 296 26.89 17.53 4.55
CA THR A 296 28.34 17.42 4.77
C THR A 296 28.74 16.23 5.63
N TRP A 297 27.81 15.67 6.41
CA TRP A 297 28.00 14.45 7.18
C TRP A 297 27.54 13.24 6.38
N GLY A 298 26.26 13.20 6.00
CA GLY A 298 25.65 12.05 5.34
C GLY A 298 24.60 12.49 4.34
N HIS A 299 24.59 11.89 3.15
CA HIS A 299 23.62 12.25 2.12
C HIS A 299 23.14 11.05 1.31
N TYR A 300 21.87 10.69 1.50
CA TYR A 300 21.18 9.73 0.65
C TYR A 300 21.07 10.23 -0.80
N ARG A 301 21.56 9.45 -1.76
CA ARG A 301 21.55 9.82 -3.20
C ARG A 301 20.48 9.11 -4.00
N GLY A 302 19.92 8.02 -3.48
CA GLY A 302 18.91 7.22 -4.18
C GLY A 302 19.16 5.73 -4.03
N LEU A 303 18.50 4.96 -4.88
CA LEU A 303 18.64 3.51 -4.95
C LEU A 303 18.66 3.02 -6.40
N TYR A 304 19.28 1.87 -6.60
CA TYR A 304 19.21 1.08 -7.83
C TYR A 304 18.44 -0.20 -7.55
N ARG A 305 17.69 -0.65 -8.56
CA ARG A 305 16.98 -1.94 -8.53
C ARG A 305 17.57 -2.85 -9.60
N ASN A 306 17.93 -4.06 -9.21
CA ASN A 306 18.32 -5.11 -10.15
C ASN A 306 17.61 -6.42 -9.76
N GLY A 307 16.54 -6.75 -10.48
CA GLY A 307 15.60 -7.78 -10.06
C GLY A 307 15.05 -7.46 -8.67
N ARG A 308 15.20 -8.41 -7.74
CA ARG A 308 14.78 -8.21 -6.34
C ARG A 308 15.81 -7.49 -5.48
N ARG A 309 17.06 -7.38 -5.93
CA ARG A 309 18.15 -6.75 -5.17
C ARG A 309 17.99 -5.23 -5.21
N ILE A 310 18.13 -4.62 -4.04
CA ILE A 310 18.16 -3.17 -3.86
C ILE A 310 19.58 -2.78 -3.48
N VAL A 311 20.12 -1.78 -4.16
CA VAL A 311 21.39 -1.13 -3.82
C VAL A 311 21.11 0.31 -3.47
N ILE A 312 21.33 0.68 -2.23
CA ILE A 312 21.17 2.02 -1.69
C ILE A 312 22.48 2.78 -1.89
N ALA A 313 22.40 3.99 -2.42
CA ALA A 313 23.57 4.83 -2.66
C ALA A 313 23.52 6.08 -1.79
N TYR A 314 24.60 6.37 -1.08
CA TYR A 314 24.74 7.56 -0.25
C TYR A 314 26.21 8.00 -0.14
N THR A 315 26.47 9.11 0.54
CA THR A 315 27.82 9.53 0.92
C THR A 315 27.95 9.73 2.41
N ILE A 316 29.16 9.52 2.94
CA ILE A 316 29.60 9.91 4.28
C ILE A 316 30.75 10.90 4.11
N GLY A 317 30.49 12.18 4.37
CA GLY A 317 31.25 13.29 3.81
C GLY A 317 31.27 13.17 2.29
N GLU A 318 32.48 13.19 1.72
CA GLU A 318 32.70 12.98 0.28
C GLU A 318 32.85 11.50 -0.11
N THR A 319 32.93 10.58 0.87
CA THR A 319 33.13 9.16 0.59
C THR A 319 31.83 8.53 0.09
N THR A 320 31.85 7.95 -1.11
CA THR A 320 30.69 7.23 -1.66
C THR A 320 30.50 5.87 -1.00
N VAL A 321 29.26 5.49 -0.72
CA VAL A 321 28.89 4.16 -0.23
C VAL A 321 27.76 3.59 -1.07
N LEU A 322 27.93 2.34 -1.51
CA LEU A 322 26.82 1.50 -1.97
C LEU A 322 26.55 0.45 -0.91
N GLU A 323 25.28 0.28 -0.55
CA GLU A 323 24.82 -0.66 0.47
C GLU A 323 23.74 -1.57 -0.08
N SER A 324 23.87 -2.88 0.14
CA SER A 324 22.87 -3.85 -0.28
C SER A 324 22.77 -4.97 0.74
N HIS A 325 21.57 -5.53 0.88
CA HIS A 325 21.27 -6.54 1.88
C HIS A 325 20.83 -7.85 1.22
N ASP A 326 21.30 -8.99 1.72
CA ASP A 326 20.90 -10.33 1.26
C ASP A 326 20.47 -11.27 2.37
N LEU A 327 19.79 -12.35 1.99
CA LEU A 327 19.60 -13.54 2.81
C LEU A 327 20.20 -14.75 2.09
N THR A 328 21.18 -15.40 2.74
CA THR A 328 21.78 -16.62 2.21
C THR A 328 20.80 -17.80 2.33
N GLN A 329 21.04 -18.88 1.59
CA GLN A 329 20.23 -20.10 1.71
C GLN A 329 20.31 -20.73 3.11
N ALA A 330 21.39 -20.46 3.86
CA ALA A 330 21.54 -20.93 5.24
C ALA A 330 20.81 -20.05 6.25
N GLY A 331 20.21 -18.95 5.82
CA GLY A 331 19.50 -17.99 6.67
C GLY A 331 20.39 -16.89 7.25
N ASP A 332 21.62 -16.72 6.75
CA ASP A 332 22.48 -15.61 7.18
C ASP A 332 22.09 -14.32 6.46
N ILE A 333 21.96 -13.24 7.21
CA ILE A 333 21.64 -11.91 6.70
C ILE A 333 22.94 -11.16 6.46
N LEU A 334 23.11 -10.67 5.23
CA LEU A 334 24.30 -9.93 4.81
C LEU A 334 23.97 -8.45 4.68
N ARG A 335 24.77 -7.57 5.30
CA ARG A 335 24.84 -6.14 4.99
C ARG A 335 26.15 -5.86 4.27
N ILE A 336 26.08 -5.64 2.97
CA ILE A 336 27.24 -5.51 2.08
C ILE A 336 27.47 -4.04 1.76
N LEU A 337 28.67 -3.54 2.01
CA LEU A 337 29.10 -2.18 1.72
C LEU A 337 30.23 -2.15 0.70
N ASN A 338 30.08 -1.33 -0.34
CA ASN A 338 31.17 -0.90 -1.21
C ASN A 338 31.48 0.56 -0.88
N ILE A 339 32.64 0.78 -0.28
CA ILE A 339 33.07 2.06 0.28
C ILE A 339 34.15 2.63 -0.65
N GLY A 340 33.95 3.85 -1.11
CA GLY A 340 34.92 4.61 -1.89
C GLY A 340 36.16 4.97 -1.08
N LYS A 341 37.12 5.67 -1.71
CA LYS A 341 38.29 6.16 -0.97
C LYS A 341 37.86 7.23 0.03
N SER A 342 38.31 7.09 1.28
CA SER A 342 38.14 8.07 2.35
C SER A 342 39.51 8.57 2.83
N ASP A 343 39.57 9.85 3.18
CA ASP A 343 40.69 10.46 3.87
C ASP A 343 40.55 10.37 5.41
N ASN A 344 39.36 10.05 5.90
CA ASN A 344 39.03 9.93 7.32
C ASN A 344 38.73 8.47 7.71
N GLU A 345 38.96 8.14 8.99
CA GLU A 345 38.42 6.90 9.57
C GLU A 345 36.90 6.99 9.62
N LEU A 346 36.22 5.91 9.22
CA LEU A 346 34.76 5.86 9.23
C LEU A 346 34.28 4.94 10.35
N LYS A 347 33.22 5.33 11.05
CA LYS A 347 32.56 4.51 12.05
C LYS A 347 31.08 4.33 11.72
N LEU A 348 30.61 3.10 11.82
CA LEU A 348 29.25 2.68 11.51
C LEU A 348 28.65 1.89 12.66
N ARG A 349 27.47 2.28 13.14
CA ARG A 349 26.66 1.48 14.05
C ARG A 349 25.96 0.38 13.26
N LEU A 350 26.11 -0.85 13.73
CA LEU A 350 25.59 -2.05 13.06
C LEU A 350 24.32 -2.57 13.74
N ALA A 351 24.30 -2.56 15.07
CA ALA A 351 23.21 -3.03 15.92
C ALA A 351 23.44 -2.52 17.36
N ASN A 352 22.53 -2.84 18.27
CA ASN A 352 22.73 -2.69 19.71
C ASN A 352 23.90 -3.55 20.22
N ALA A 353 24.56 -3.11 21.29
CA ALA A 353 25.73 -3.77 21.88
C ALA A 353 25.46 -5.22 22.28
N GLY A 354 26.51 -6.06 22.21
CA GLY A 354 26.42 -7.48 22.54
C GLY A 354 25.82 -8.37 21.43
N THR A 355 25.49 -7.80 20.27
CA THR A 355 25.08 -8.56 19.09
C THR A 355 26.28 -9.30 18.49
N ASP A 356 26.17 -10.61 18.27
CA ASP A 356 27.23 -11.40 17.61
C ASP A 356 27.15 -11.24 16.09
N LEU A 357 28.30 -11.05 15.44
CA LEU A 357 28.40 -10.69 14.03
C LEU A 357 29.69 -11.16 13.37
N GLY A 358 29.55 -11.74 12.18
CA GLY A 358 30.69 -12.10 11.31
C GLY A 358 31.08 -10.98 10.35
N VAL A 359 32.35 -10.92 9.95
CA VAL A 359 32.85 -9.99 8.93
C VAL A 359 33.50 -10.75 7.79
N LEU A 360 33.15 -10.39 6.55
CA LEU A 360 33.79 -10.90 5.33
C LEU A 360 34.33 -9.73 4.50
N GLY A 361 35.58 -9.84 4.04
CA GLY A 361 36.27 -8.74 3.36
C GLY A 361 36.74 -7.66 4.34
N GLY A 362 36.89 -6.41 3.86
CA GLY A 362 37.16 -5.26 4.73
C GLY A 362 38.45 -5.35 5.56
N THR A 363 39.62 -5.46 4.92
CA THR A 363 40.91 -5.56 5.66
C THR A 363 41.07 -4.43 6.68
N GLY A 364 41.29 -4.78 7.94
CA GLY A 364 41.51 -3.80 9.02
C GLY A 364 40.23 -3.23 9.67
N VAL A 365 39.04 -3.71 9.27
CA VAL A 365 37.79 -3.42 9.97
C VAL A 365 37.86 -3.97 11.39
N ARG A 366 37.48 -3.14 12.36
CA ARG A 366 37.47 -3.47 13.79
C ARG A 366 36.06 -3.34 14.35
N LEU A 367 35.59 -4.36 15.04
CA LEU A 367 34.31 -4.32 15.76
C LEU A 367 34.55 -4.04 17.24
N ALA A 368 33.70 -3.21 17.85
CA ALA A 368 33.69 -2.95 19.28
C ALA A 368 32.30 -2.50 19.73
N ASP A 369 31.93 -2.83 20.97
CA ASP A 369 30.79 -2.19 21.63
C ASP A 369 31.21 -0.79 22.11
N GLU A 370 30.54 0.24 21.63
CA GLU A 370 30.76 1.65 21.96
C GLU A 370 29.40 2.32 22.23
N ASP A 371 29.25 2.95 23.41
CA ASP A 371 28.06 3.73 23.80
C ASP A 371 26.71 2.99 23.61
N GLY A 372 26.67 1.69 23.90
CA GLY A 372 25.45 0.88 23.76
C GLY A 372 25.23 0.28 22.37
N PHE A 373 26.15 0.50 21.41
CA PHE A 373 26.06 -0.02 20.05
C PHE A 373 27.25 -0.90 19.68
N LEU A 374 27.00 -1.96 18.89
CA LEU A 374 28.05 -2.63 18.14
C LEU A 374 28.46 -1.74 16.96
N THR A 375 29.71 -1.30 16.96
CA THR A 375 30.26 -0.36 15.98
C THR A 375 31.38 -1.00 15.16
N ALA A 376 31.37 -0.77 13.85
CA ALA A 376 32.49 -1.06 12.96
C ALA A 376 33.32 0.19 12.69
N THR A 377 34.62 0.08 12.93
CA THR A 377 35.61 1.10 12.56
C THR A 377 36.36 0.65 11.30
N ILE A 378 36.33 1.49 10.25
CA ILE A 378 36.98 1.28 8.96
C ILE A 378 38.11 2.32 8.81
N PRO A 379 39.38 1.93 8.91
CA PRO A 379 40.50 2.86 8.75
C PRO A 379 40.52 3.53 7.37
N ALA A 380 40.92 4.82 7.31
CA ALA A 380 41.10 5.53 6.04
C ALA A 380 42.06 4.79 5.08
N SER A 381 43.13 4.20 5.63
CA SER A 381 44.12 3.41 4.89
C SER A 381 43.55 2.11 4.31
N SER A 382 42.44 1.62 4.84
CA SER A 382 41.73 0.42 4.37
C SER A 382 40.68 0.68 3.30
N THR A 383 40.54 1.95 2.85
CA THR A 383 39.62 2.35 1.79
C THR A 383 40.36 2.62 0.46
N PRO A 384 39.73 2.38 -0.71
CA PRO A 384 38.38 1.83 -0.91
C PRO A 384 38.25 0.38 -0.43
N SER A 385 37.05 -0.02 -0.02
CA SER A 385 36.82 -1.30 0.64
C SER A 385 35.51 -1.94 0.21
N LYS A 386 35.48 -3.27 0.20
CA LYS A 386 34.26 -4.07 0.07
C LYS A 386 34.19 -4.98 1.29
N VAL A 387 33.11 -4.87 2.05
CA VAL A 387 32.93 -5.58 3.31
C VAL A 387 31.48 -6.03 3.45
N ALA A 388 31.27 -7.21 4.02
CA ALA A 388 29.97 -7.67 4.46
C ALA A 388 29.98 -7.92 5.98
N PHE A 389 28.92 -7.47 6.62
CA PHE A 389 28.58 -7.78 8.00
C PHE A 389 27.48 -8.85 8.00
N ILE A 390 27.65 -9.90 8.80
CA ILE A 390 26.92 -11.16 8.68
C ILE A 390 26.23 -11.47 10.00
N TRP A 391 24.90 -11.50 10.00
CA TRP A 391 24.08 -11.96 11.13
C TRP A 391 23.52 -13.34 10.84
N GLY A 392 23.62 -14.26 11.80
CA GLY A 392 23.12 -15.62 11.66
C GLY A 392 24.02 -16.64 12.36
N LYS A 393 23.48 -17.83 12.63
CA LYS A 393 24.21 -18.92 13.29
C LYS A 393 24.94 -19.84 12.29
N GLY A 394 24.90 -19.50 10.99
CA GLY A 394 25.27 -20.37 9.89
C GLY A 394 26.77 -20.37 9.59
N LYS A 395 27.38 -21.56 9.63
CA LYS A 395 28.76 -21.87 9.21
C LYS A 395 28.93 -21.80 7.68
N SER A 396 28.23 -20.88 7.03
CA SER A 396 28.19 -20.76 5.57
C SER A 396 29.55 -20.35 5.05
N ASP A 397 30.09 -21.13 4.11
CA ASP A 397 31.28 -20.72 3.38
C ASP A 397 30.90 -19.62 2.37
N LEU A 398 31.11 -18.37 2.79
CA LEU A 398 30.87 -17.18 1.97
C LEU A 398 32.13 -16.71 1.25
N SER A 399 33.22 -17.49 1.23
CA SER A 399 34.49 -17.10 0.61
C SER A 399 34.37 -16.75 -0.89
N SER A 400 33.39 -17.32 -1.58
CA SER A 400 33.10 -17.06 -3.00
C SER A 400 31.99 -16.03 -3.23
N TYR A 401 31.39 -15.48 -2.17
CA TYR A 401 30.30 -14.53 -2.29
C TYR A 401 30.80 -13.22 -2.91
N ASN A 402 30.18 -12.76 -4.00
CA ASN A 402 30.60 -11.54 -4.67
C ASN A 402 30.13 -10.30 -3.89
N LEU A 403 31.08 -9.59 -3.29
CA LEU A 403 30.82 -8.34 -2.57
C LEU A 403 30.73 -7.11 -3.49
N ASP A 404 31.04 -7.22 -4.78
CA ASP A 404 30.96 -6.10 -5.72
C ASP A 404 29.51 -5.78 -6.10
N LEU A 405 29.06 -4.57 -5.76
CA LEU A 405 27.71 -4.09 -6.07
C LEU A 405 27.62 -3.32 -7.39
N SER A 406 28.74 -3.05 -8.08
CA SER A 406 28.77 -2.17 -9.25
C SER A 406 27.94 -2.67 -10.43
N ASP A 407 27.83 -3.98 -10.64
CA ASP A 407 26.98 -4.54 -11.70
C ASP A 407 25.48 -4.37 -11.38
N LEU A 408 25.12 -4.33 -10.09
CA LEU A 408 23.75 -4.13 -9.65
C LEU A 408 23.28 -2.67 -9.83
N THR A 409 24.19 -1.72 -10.05
CA THR A 409 23.83 -0.31 -10.30
C THR A 409 23.52 0.00 -11.76
N LYS A 410 23.65 -0.97 -12.67
CA LYS A 410 23.40 -0.80 -14.11
C LYS A 410 21.92 -0.95 -14.51
N GLY A 411 21.06 -1.24 -13.54
CA GLY A 411 19.65 -1.61 -13.75
C GLY A 411 19.50 -3.10 -14.10
N GLY A 412 18.41 -3.71 -13.65
CA GLY A 412 18.04 -5.07 -14.01
C GLY A 412 16.90 -5.14 -15.03
N PRO A 413 16.40 -6.35 -15.32
CA PRO A 413 15.18 -6.53 -16.10
C PRO A 413 13.99 -5.78 -15.50
N ALA A 414 13.05 -5.35 -16.34
CA ALA A 414 11.80 -4.73 -15.90
C ALA A 414 11.02 -5.69 -14.98
N GLN A 415 10.60 -5.19 -13.83
CA GLN A 415 9.87 -5.98 -12.84
C GLN A 415 8.42 -6.25 -13.29
N TRP A 416 7.81 -5.26 -13.95
CA TRP A 416 6.44 -5.30 -14.44
C TRP A 416 6.45 -5.19 -15.97
N SER A 417 6.54 -6.34 -16.64
CA SER A 417 6.71 -6.38 -18.11
C SER A 417 5.40 -6.60 -18.88
N GLN A 418 4.30 -6.89 -18.19
CA GLN A 418 3.00 -7.18 -18.80
C GLN A 418 2.25 -5.86 -19.05
N ALA A 419 1.63 -5.72 -20.22
CA ALA A 419 0.62 -4.70 -20.47
C ALA A 419 -0.78 -5.28 -20.18
N ILE A 420 -1.72 -4.44 -19.76
CA ILE A 420 -3.08 -4.88 -19.42
C ILE A 420 -4.07 -4.08 -20.24
N ALA A 421 -4.79 -4.78 -21.12
CA ALA A 421 -5.88 -4.15 -21.86
C ALA A 421 -7.00 -3.72 -20.89
N SER A 422 -7.40 -2.46 -20.97
CA SER A 422 -8.54 -1.90 -20.26
C SER A 422 -9.57 -1.34 -21.23
N PRO A 423 -10.87 -1.61 -21.04
CA PRO A 423 -11.93 -1.09 -21.90
C PRO A 423 -11.95 0.45 -21.93
N VAL A 424 -12.21 1.00 -23.12
CA VAL A 424 -12.49 2.43 -23.32
C VAL A 424 -13.86 2.62 -23.94
N ILE A 425 -14.62 3.55 -23.39
CA ILE A 425 -15.89 4.03 -23.92
C ILE A 425 -15.58 5.34 -24.63
N ARG A 426 -15.66 5.31 -25.96
CA ARG A 426 -15.40 6.51 -26.77
C ARG A 426 -16.58 7.48 -26.69
N GLY A 427 -16.26 8.76 -26.65
CA GLY A 427 -17.21 9.85 -26.55
C GLY A 427 -18.00 10.01 -27.85
N THR A 428 -19.32 9.87 -27.76
CA THR A 428 -20.24 10.17 -28.88
C THR A 428 -21.09 11.41 -28.60
N GLN A 429 -20.73 12.18 -27.56
CA GLN A 429 -21.51 13.32 -27.11
C GLN A 429 -21.50 14.44 -28.17
N GLU A 430 -22.66 15.07 -28.39
CA GLU A 430 -22.77 16.24 -29.26
C GLU A 430 -22.28 17.51 -28.54
N GLY A 431 -21.70 18.46 -29.28
CA GLY A 431 -21.29 19.77 -28.76
C GLY A 431 -19.80 20.08 -28.97
N PRO A 432 -19.28 21.13 -28.30
CA PRO A 432 -17.92 21.63 -28.54
C PRO A 432 -16.80 20.79 -27.89
N PHE A 433 -17.14 19.77 -27.08
CA PHE A 433 -16.17 18.88 -26.45
C PHE A 433 -16.72 17.46 -26.39
N GLN A 434 -15.88 16.49 -26.74
CA GLN A 434 -16.11 15.06 -26.59
C GLN A 434 -15.13 14.51 -25.57
N TRP A 435 -15.57 13.51 -24.82
CA TRP A 435 -14.72 12.87 -23.82
C TRP A 435 -14.87 11.36 -23.88
N ASP A 436 -13.72 10.70 -23.81
CA ASP A 436 -13.60 9.27 -23.66
C ASP A 436 -13.53 8.91 -22.18
N SER A 437 -14.01 7.72 -21.83
CA SER A 437 -13.89 7.14 -20.50
C SER A 437 -13.13 5.84 -20.58
N TYR A 438 -11.96 5.76 -19.99
CA TYR A 438 -11.25 4.48 -19.83
C TYR A 438 -11.50 3.91 -18.44
N ALA A 439 -11.68 2.59 -18.37
CA ALA A 439 -11.74 1.90 -17.09
C ALA A 439 -10.35 1.78 -16.48
N ILE A 440 -10.24 1.83 -15.15
CA ILE A 440 -9.00 1.48 -14.45
C ILE A 440 -8.95 -0.05 -14.33
N PRO A 441 -7.84 -0.73 -14.67
CA PRO A 441 -7.72 -2.19 -14.60
C PRO A 441 -7.61 -2.67 -13.15
N ARG A 442 -8.75 -2.71 -12.46
CA ARG A 442 -8.83 -3.11 -11.05
C ARG A 442 -8.44 -4.57 -10.82
N ASP A 443 -8.67 -5.43 -11.80
CA ASP A 443 -8.12 -6.78 -11.83
C ASP A 443 -6.79 -6.72 -12.59
N ASN A 444 -5.68 -6.87 -11.86
CA ASN A 444 -4.34 -6.82 -12.42
C ASN A 444 -3.43 -7.86 -11.74
N PRO A 445 -2.40 -8.38 -12.43
CA PRO A 445 -1.53 -9.45 -11.93
C PRO A 445 -0.79 -9.12 -10.63
N TRP A 446 -0.64 -7.84 -10.33
CA TRP A 446 0.09 -7.32 -9.17
C TRP A 446 -0.83 -7.01 -7.98
N LYS A 447 -2.14 -7.22 -8.16
CA LYS A 447 -3.19 -6.81 -7.22
C LYS A 447 -3.01 -5.35 -6.76
N SER A 448 -2.47 -4.52 -7.65
CA SER A 448 -2.21 -3.10 -7.38
C SER A 448 -3.53 -2.41 -7.10
N TRP A 449 -3.60 -1.72 -5.97
CA TRP A 449 -4.75 -0.95 -5.57
C TRP A 449 -4.70 0.43 -6.23
N LEU A 450 -5.22 0.49 -7.47
CA LEU A 450 -5.12 1.67 -8.33
C LEU A 450 -5.99 2.84 -7.84
N ARG A 451 -5.45 3.61 -6.90
CA ARG A 451 -5.97 4.89 -6.42
C ARG A 451 -5.32 6.02 -7.19
N THR A 452 -5.77 6.28 -8.41
CA THR A 452 -5.19 7.30 -9.29
C THR A 452 -5.38 8.71 -8.73
N THR A 453 -4.31 9.51 -8.66
CA THR A 453 -4.29 10.85 -8.07
C THR A 453 -3.90 11.95 -9.05
N GLY A 454 -3.29 11.61 -10.18
CA GLY A 454 -2.88 12.56 -11.20
C GLY A 454 -2.74 11.93 -12.58
N ILE A 455 -2.74 12.78 -13.60
CA ILE A 455 -2.58 12.43 -15.00
C ILE A 455 -1.68 13.46 -15.69
N ASP A 456 -0.82 13.01 -16.60
CA ASP A 456 -0.08 13.83 -17.55
C ASP A 456 -0.03 13.14 -18.91
N PHE A 457 0.41 13.84 -19.95
CA PHE A 457 0.48 13.32 -21.31
C PHE A 457 1.89 13.46 -21.89
N SER A 458 2.26 12.48 -22.70
CA SER A 458 3.39 12.60 -23.62
C SER A 458 3.26 13.85 -24.51
N PRO A 459 4.38 14.46 -24.96
CA PRO A 459 4.34 15.67 -25.78
C PRO A 459 3.57 15.54 -27.11
N ASP A 460 3.43 14.32 -27.65
CA ASP A 460 2.66 14.06 -28.87
C ASP A 460 1.18 13.75 -28.59
N GLY A 461 0.76 13.72 -27.32
CA GLY A 461 -0.60 13.47 -26.86
C GLY A 461 -1.07 12.02 -27.03
N ARG A 462 -0.19 11.07 -27.37
CA ARG A 462 -0.59 9.69 -27.70
C ARG A 462 -0.58 8.72 -26.52
N THR A 463 0.15 9.09 -25.47
CA THR A 463 0.29 8.34 -24.22
C THR A 463 -0.12 9.22 -23.05
N ALA A 464 -0.87 8.65 -22.11
CA ALA A 464 -1.09 9.23 -20.79
C ALA A 464 -0.22 8.55 -19.73
N TYR A 465 0.10 9.27 -18.67
CA TYR A 465 0.79 8.77 -17.48
C TYR A 465 -0.10 9.02 -16.27
N LEU A 466 -0.42 7.97 -15.52
CA LEU A 466 -1.24 8.05 -14.31
C LEU A 466 -0.36 7.80 -13.10
N CYS A 467 -0.43 8.66 -12.09
CA CYS A 467 0.18 8.37 -10.80
C CYS A 467 -0.88 7.86 -9.81
N THR A 468 -0.47 6.94 -8.93
CA THR A 468 -1.33 6.45 -7.85
C THR A 468 -0.90 7.03 -6.50
N TRP A 469 -1.82 6.99 -5.54
CA TRP A 469 -1.55 7.33 -4.14
C TRP A 469 -0.36 6.57 -3.56
N ASP A 470 -0.20 5.30 -3.95
CA ASP A 470 0.86 4.41 -3.49
C ASP A 470 2.21 4.65 -4.17
N GLY A 471 2.26 5.58 -5.14
CA GLY A 471 3.49 6.02 -5.80
C GLY A 471 3.83 5.30 -7.11
N ASP A 472 2.95 4.42 -7.60
CA ASP A 472 3.13 3.79 -8.91
C ASP A 472 2.85 4.79 -10.03
N ILE A 473 3.60 4.64 -11.13
CA ILE A 473 3.34 5.37 -12.38
C ILE A 473 2.94 4.35 -13.45
N TRP A 474 1.75 4.54 -14.01
CA TRP A 474 1.19 3.74 -15.08
C TRP A 474 1.28 4.50 -16.39
N LYS A 475 1.86 3.85 -17.41
CA LYS A 475 1.82 4.35 -18.78
C LYS A 475 0.57 3.78 -19.45
N VAL A 476 -0.21 4.63 -20.10
CA VAL A 476 -1.43 4.24 -20.81
C VAL A 476 -1.29 4.62 -22.29
N ASP A 477 -1.23 3.60 -23.14
CA ASP A 477 -1.13 3.74 -24.59
C ASP A 477 -2.48 3.45 -25.28
N GLY A 478 -2.62 3.85 -26.55
CA GLY A 478 -3.84 3.61 -27.35
C GLY A 478 -4.94 4.65 -27.16
N ILE A 479 -4.74 5.67 -26.31
CA ILE A 479 -5.73 6.73 -26.09
C ILE A 479 -6.02 7.54 -27.36
N ALA A 480 -5.05 7.67 -28.27
CA ALA A 480 -5.18 8.41 -29.53
C ALA A 480 -5.79 7.62 -30.70
N ASP A 481 -6.01 6.31 -30.55
CA ASP A 481 -6.69 5.51 -31.57
C ASP A 481 -8.20 5.47 -31.30
N GLU A 482 -8.94 6.39 -31.92
CA GLU A 482 -10.40 6.50 -31.78
C GLU A 482 -11.17 5.22 -32.17
N SER A 483 -10.54 4.32 -32.93
CA SER A 483 -11.16 3.05 -33.33
C SER A 483 -10.91 1.90 -32.35
N ALA A 484 -9.96 2.06 -31.42
CA ALA A 484 -9.59 1.01 -30.48
C ALA A 484 -10.64 0.83 -29.37
N PRO A 485 -11.13 -0.40 -29.12
CA PRO A 485 -12.09 -0.70 -28.06
C PRO A 485 -11.45 -0.81 -26.66
N THR A 486 -10.11 -0.80 -26.60
CA THR A 486 -9.31 -0.89 -25.37
C THR A 486 -8.09 0.02 -25.43
N VAL A 487 -7.60 0.43 -24.28
CA VAL A 487 -6.26 1.02 -24.05
C VAL A 487 -5.37 0.00 -23.35
N GLU A 488 -4.06 0.17 -23.37
CA GLU A 488 -3.09 -0.74 -22.72
C GLU A 488 -2.22 -0.05 -21.67
#